data_AF-A0AA50DNG3-F1
#
_entry.id   AF-A0AA50DNG3-F1
#
_cell.length_a   1.000
_cell.length_b   1.000
_cell.length_c   1.000
_cell.angle_alpha   90.00
_cell.angle_beta   90.00
_cell.angle_gamma   90.00
#
_symmetry.space_group_name_H-M   'P 1'
#
loop_
_entity.id
_entity.type
_entity.pdbx_description
1 polymer ?
#
loop_
_entity_poly.entity_id
_entity_poly.type
_entity_poly.pdbx_seq_one_letter_code
_entity_poly.pdbx_strand_id
1 'polypeptide(L)'
;MNTQNRWKNAAALSFTLGGLQYLLAEKIAALAWSAPVYHYGLNYISDLGIPHCGVLADGRAVCSPLHTVMNVGFAVEGLLFFIACLLLRKIFNGAGKFMFLFTGLLHGVGGSVIALFHSGSGEAGLTLHEAGAVMAIGGGNLCLITVGWLLRQRPGLRDFSLFSLFMGSFGLLCMVLIPLGLLPTGLIERASVYPITFWQIFTGCLLLRASISKISGSTRL
;
A
#
# COMPACT_ATOMS: atom_id res chain seq x y z
N MET A 1 -18.53 -23.30 -12.44
CA MET A 1 -17.63 -22.11 -12.38
C MET A 1 -16.25 -22.50 -12.90
N ASN A 2 -15.86 -21.97 -14.06
CA ASN A 2 -14.63 -22.34 -14.76
C ASN A 2 -13.39 -21.94 -13.92
N THR A 3 -12.44 -22.85 -13.70
CA THR A 3 -11.22 -22.64 -12.89
C THR A 3 -10.42 -21.40 -13.31
N GLN A 4 -10.57 -20.97 -14.57
CA GLN A 4 -9.96 -19.75 -15.10
C GLN A 4 -10.40 -18.44 -14.42
N ASN A 5 -11.59 -18.37 -13.80
CA ASN A 5 -12.03 -17.15 -13.11
C ASN A 5 -11.68 -17.13 -11.62
N ARG A 6 -11.39 -18.28 -11.01
CA ARG A 6 -11.17 -18.39 -9.56
C ARG A 6 -9.96 -17.59 -9.10
N TRP A 7 -8.85 -17.67 -9.84
CA TRP A 7 -7.62 -16.95 -9.47
C TRP A 7 -7.73 -15.43 -9.68
N LYS A 8 -8.49 -14.96 -10.68
CA LYS A 8 -8.75 -13.52 -10.89
C LYS A 8 -9.61 -12.96 -9.77
N ASN A 9 -10.66 -13.69 -9.38
CA ASN A 9 -11.50 -13.30 -8.25
C ASN A 9 -10.70 -13.30 -6.94
N ALA A 10 -9.85 -14.31 -6.72
CA ALA A 10 -8.97 -14.35 -5.56
C ALA A 10 -8.02 -13.15 -5.53
N ALA A 11 -7.37 -12.81 -6.65
CA ALA A 11 -6.52 -11.62 -6.73
C ALA A 11 -7.28 -10.32 -6.45
N ALA A 12 -8.49 -10.20 -7.00
CA ALA A 12 -9.34 -9.05 -6.82
C ALA A 12 -9.79 -8.89 -5.36
N LEU A 13 -10.13 -10.00 -4.69
CA LEU A 13 -10.44 -10.03 -3.27
C LEU A 13 -9.21 -9.70 -2.42
N SER A 14 -8.04 -10.25 -2.73
CA SER A 14 -6.79 -9.93 -2.02
C SER A 14 -6.48 -8.44 -2.08
N PHE A 15 -6.56 -7.81 -3.26
CA PHE A 15 -6.40 -6.37 -3.37
C PHE A 15 -7.47 -5.61 -2.57
N THR A 16 -8.76 -5.89 -2.80
CA THR A 16 -9.85 -5.15 -2.15
C THR A 16 -9.79 -5.25 -0.63
N LEU A 17 -9.66 -6.47 -0.09
CA LEU A 17 -9.62 -6.72 1.34
C LEU A 17 -8.34 -6.18 1.98
N GLY A 18 -7.19 -6.30 1.31
CA GLY A 18 -5.92 -5.77 1.82
C GLY A 18 -5.95 -4.26 2.05
N GLY A 19 -6.47 -3.50 1.09
CA GLY A 19 -6.57 -2.05 1.23
C GLY A 19 -7.67 -1.62 2.22
N LEU A 20 -8.84 -2.27 2.20
CA LEU A 20 -9.92 -1.93 3.13
C LEU A 20 -9.53 -2.23 4.58
N GLN A 21 -8.93 -3.40 4.85
CA GLN A 21 -8.51 -3.75 6.20
C GLN A 21 -7.41 -2.82 6.71
N TYR A 22 -6.53 -2.34 5.83
CA TYR A 22 -5.49 -1.39 6.18
C TYR A 22 -6.07 -0.05 6.67
N LEU A 23 -7.01 0.51 5.91
CA LEU A 23 -7.68 1.76 6.29
C LEU A 23 -8.49 1.60 7.58
N LEU A 24 -9.10 0.43 7.78
CA LEU A 24 -9.79 0.11 9.03
C LEU A 24 -8.81 -0.01 10.20
N ALA A 25 -7.67 -0.68 10.02
CA ALA A 25 -6.64 -0.81 11.04
C ALA A 25 -6.10 0.56 11.46
N GLU A 26 -5.76 1.42 10.49
CA GLU A 26 -5.33 2.79 10.74
C GLU A 26 -6.41 3.57 11.51
N LYS A 27 -7.66 3.51 11.04
CA LYS A 27 -8.75 4.25 11.67
C LYS A 27 -9.01 3.77 13.11
N ILE A 28 -9.02 2.46 13.34
CA ILE A 28 -9.25 1.87 14.66
C ILE A 28 -8.11 2.23 15.62
N ALA A 29 -6.86 2.11 15.18
CA ALA A 29 -5.70 2.46 15.99
C ALA A 29 -5.69 3.97 16.34
N ALA A 30 -5.97 4.82 15.36
CA ALA A 30 -6.02 6.27 15.55
C ALA A 30 -7.16 6.70 16.49
N LEU A 31 -8.33 6.05 16.42
CA LEU A 31 -9.45 6.34 17.32
C LEU A 31 -9.18 5.89 18.77
N ALA A 32 -8.37 4.86 18.96
CA ALA A 32 -8.00 4.40 20.30
C ALA A 32 -6.91 5.25 20.96
N TRP A 33 -6.19 6.06 20.18
CA TRP A 33 -5.15 6.95 20.68
C TRP A 33 -5.76 8.18 21.36
N SER A 34 -5.48 8.35 22.66
CA SER A 34 -6.08 9.40 23.49
C SER A 34 -5.12 10.50 23.95
N ALA A 35 -3.83 10.21 24.15
CA ALA A 35 -2.87 11.19 24.66
C ALA A 35 -1.43 10.92 24.18
N PRO A 36 -0.73 11.88 23.55
CA PRO A 36 -1.24 13.16 23.05
C PRO A 36 -2.31 12.97 21.96
N VAL A 37 -3.05 14.00 21.56
CA VAL A 37 -4.08 13.85 20.50
C VAL A 37 -3.42 13.41 19.19
N TYR A 38 -3.94 12.35 18.57
CA TYR A 38 -3.48 11.90 17.27
C TYR A 38 -3.98 12.81 16.15
N HIS A 39 -3.06 13.31 15.33
CA HIS A 39 -3.35 14.17 14.17
C HIS A 39 -2.86 13.52 12.89
N TYR A 40 -3.78 13.19 11.98
CA TYR A 40 -3.47 12.62 10.65
C TYR A 40 -2.52 13.49 9.81
N GLY A 41 -2.47 14.80 10.04
CA GLY A 41 -1.54 15.68 9.33
C GLY A 41 -0.12 15.68 9.91
N LEU A 42 0.05 15.37 11.19
CA LEU A 42 1.31 15.58 11.93
C LEU A 42 1.97 14.28 12.34
N ASN A 43 1.18 13.28 12.73
CA ASN A 43 1.67 11.99 13.14
C ASN A 43 1.88 11.08 11.94
N TYR A 44 2.98 10.34 11.95
CA TYR A 44 3.17 9.29 10.96
C TYR A 44 2.10 8.20 11.15
N ILE A 45 1.80 7.48 10.08
CA ILE A 45 1.02 6.26 10.13
C ILE A 45 1.79 5.21 10.95
N SER A 46 3.12 5.15 10.79
CA SER A 46 3.97 4.22 11.54
C SER A 46 3.95 4.44 13.06
N ASP A 47 3.60 5.66 13.52
CA ASP A 47 3.44 5.95 14.97
C ASP A 47 2.37 5.08 15.60
N LEU A 48 1.33 4.76 14.82
CA LEU A 48 0.26 3.87 15.26
C LEU A 48 0.78 2.46 15.52
N GLY A 49 1.94 2.06 15.02
CA GLY A 49 2.55 0.74 15.23
C GLY A 49 3.50 0.65 16.43
N ILE A 50 3.77 1.75 17.14
CA ILE A 50 4.78 1.76 18.22
C ILE A 50 4.21 1.15 19.51
N PRO A 51 4.84 0.08 20.08
CA PRO A 51 4.31 -0.68 21.21
C PRO A 51 4.55 -0.04 22.60
N HIS A 52 5.15 1.15 22.64
CA HIS A 52 5.51 1.82 23.88
C HIS A 52 5.04 3.27 23.86
N CYS A 53 4.75 3.79 25.06
CA CYS A 53 4.38 5.19 25.26
C CYS A 53 5.59 5.99 25.76
N GLY A 54 5.77 7.19 25.22
CA GLY A 54 6.86 8.07 25.63
C GLY A 54 7.27 9.05 24.55
N VAL A 55 8.36 9.77 24.81
CA VAL A 55 9.01 10.64 23.83
C VAL A 55 10.12 9.83 23.15
N LEU A 56 10.03 9.70 21.84
CA LEU A 56 11.03 9.01 21.02
C LEU A 56 12.32 9.82 20.92
N ALA A 57 13.39 9.18 20.41
CA ALA A 57 14.68 9.83 20.23
C ALA A 57 14.63 11.04 19.27
N ASP A 58 13.65 11.06 18.36
CA ASP A 58 13.40 12.17 17.42
C ASP A 58 12.45 13.25 17.99
N GLY A 59 12.10 13.16 19.28
CA GLY A 59 11.30 14.14 20.00
C GLY A 59 9.79 13.96 19.87
N ARG A 60 9.30 13.00 19.09
CA ARG A 60 7.86 12.75 18.94
C ARG A 60 7.30 12.04 20.17
N ALA A 61 6.22 12.57 20.73
CA ALA A 61 5.47 11.92 21.80
C ALA A 61 4.46 10.93 21.20
N VAL A 62 4.62 9.65 21.51
CA VAL A 62 3.80 8.56 20.97
C VAL A 62 3.18 7.72 22.07
N CYS A 63 1.96 7.25 21.85
CA CYS A 63 1.29 6.27 22.71
C CYS A 63 0.11 5.65 21.95
N SER A 64 0.34 4.54 21.24
CA SER A 64 -0.68 3.84 20.45
C SER A 64 -1.19 2.60 21.20
N PRO A 65 -2.38 2.64 21.84
CA PRO A 65 -2.85 1.52 22.66
C PRO A 65 -3.17 0.27 21.82
N LEU A 66 -3.60 0.47 20.58
CA LEU A 66 -3.92 -0.61 19.64
C LEU A 66 -2.85 -0.79 18.57
N HIS A 67 -1.58 -0.65 18.95
CA HIS A 67 -0.46 -0.78 18.03
C HIS A 67 -0.42 -2.12 17.28
N THR A 68 -0.82 -3.20 17.94
CA THR A 68 -0.94 -4.53 17.32
C THR A 68 -1.93 -4.52 16.15
N VAL A 69 -3.04 -3.77 16.24
CA VAL A 69 -4.02 -3.66 15.15
C VAL A 69 -3.36 -3.02 13.92
N MET A 70 -2.59 -1.95 14.11
CA MET A 70 -1.89 -1.30 13.01
C MET A 70 -0.80 -2.20 12.41
N ASN A 71 0.02 -2.85 13.25
CA ASN A 71 1.10 -3.72 12.78
C ASN A 71 0.57 -4.94 12.02
N VAL A 72 -0.52 -5.56 12.48
CA VAL A 72 -1.23 -6.58 11.71
C VAL A 72 -1.77 -6.01 10.41
N GLY A 73 -2.32 -4.79 10.45
CA GLY A 73 -2.77 -4.04 9.28
C GLY A 73 -1.68 -3.90 8.21
N PHE A 74 -0.47 -3.46 8.58
CA PHE A 74 0.68 -3.36 7.69
C PHE A 74 1.07 -4.71 7.08
N ALA A 75 1.23 -5.75 7.91
CA ALA A 75 1.68 -7.06 7.45
C ALA A 75 0.65 -7.74 6.52
N VAL A 76 -0.64 -7.69 6.89
CA VAL A 76 -1.73 -8.30 6.12
C VAL A 76 -1.93 -7.57 4.79
N GLU A 77 -1.86 -6.24 4.79
CA GLU A 77 -1.97 -5.44 3.57
C GLU A 77 -0.88 -5.84 2.57
N GLY A 78 0.39 -5.75 2.98
CA GLY A 78 1.52 -6.08 2.12
C GLY A 78 1.51 -7.53 1.62
N LEU A 79 1.12 -8.48 2.48
CA LEU A 79 0.98 -9.89 2.10
C LEU A 79 -0.10 -10.08 1.04
N LEU A 80 -1.29 -9.50 1.25
CA LEU A 80 -2.41 -9.61 0.31
C LEU A 80 -2.12 -8.90 -1.01
N PHE A 81 -1.44 -7.75 -0.98
CA PHE A 81 -0.97 -7.06 -2.18
C PHE A 81 -0.05 -7.98 -2.99
N PHE A 82 0.95 -8.59 -2.35
CA PHE A 82 1.89 -9.48 -3.05
C PHE A 82 1.21 -10.76 -3.57
N ILE A 83 0.27 -11.34 -2.81
CA ILE A 83 -0.55 -12.47 -3.28
C ILE A 83 -1.32 -12.08 -4.54
N ALA A 84 -1.94 -10.90 -4.57
CA ALA A 84 -2.63 -10.42 -5.76
C ALA A 84 -1.67 -10.26 -6.96
N CYS A 85 -0.46 -9.73 -6.75
CA CYS A 85 0.59 -9.69 -7.78
C CYS A 85 0.96 -11.08 -8.29
N LEU A 86 1.16 -12.05 -7.40
CA LEU A 86 1.45 -13.44 -7.78
C LEU A 86 0.33 -14.03 -8.63
N LEU A 87 -0.92 -13.82 -8.25
CA LEU A 87 -2.07 -14.32 -8.99
C LEU A 87 -2.20 -13.65 -10.36
N LEU A 88 -1.98 -12.33 -10.44
CA LEU A 88 -2.05 -11.52 -11.67
C LEU A 88 -0.83 -11.66 -12.58
N ARG A 89 0.24 -12.34 -12.16
CA ARG A 89 1.51 -12.46 -12.91
C ARG A 89 1.36 -12.92 -14.36
N LYS A 90 0.34 -13.72 -14.66
CA LYS A 90 0.08 -14.27 -16.02
C LYS A 90 -0.42 -13.21 -17.00
N ILE A 91 -0.79 -12.02 -16.52
CA ILE A 91 -1.20 -10.89 -17.37
C ILE A 91 0.01 -10.29 -18.09
N PHE A 92 1.21 -10.44 -17.53
CA PHE A 92 2.45 -9.84 -18.01
C PHE A 92 3.45 -10.92 -18.43
N ASN A 93 4.39 -10.55 -19.30
CA ASN A 93 5.41 -11.45 -19.83
C ASN A 93 6.82 -10.83 -19.72
N GLY A 94 7.85 -11.67 -19.82
CA GLY A 94 9.25 -11.24 -19.85
C GLY A 94 9.66 -10.34 -18.68
N ALA A 95 10.46 -9.30 -18.98
CA ALA A 95 10.94 -8.33 -18.01
C ALA A 95 9.79 -7.60 -17.28
N GLY A 96 8.66 -7.33 -17.96
CA GLY A 96 7.51 -6.67 -17.34
C GLY A 96 6.89 -7.48 -16.20
N LYS A 97 6.79 -8.81 -16.37
CA LYS A 97 6.34 -9.72 -15.30
C LYS A 97 7.30 -9.70 -14.12
N PHE A 98 8.61 -9.72 -14.40
CA PHE A 98 9.63 -9.67 -13.36
C PHE A 98 9.52 -8.36 -12.56
N MET A 99 9.48 -7.20 -13.22
CA MET A 99 9.35 -5.91 -12.56
C MET A 99 8.08 -5.80 -11.71
N PHE A 100 6.94 -6.30 -12.22
CA PHE A 100 5.68 -6.30 -11.49
C PHE A 100 5.76 -7.16 -10.21
N LEU A 101 6.37 -8.35 -10.29
CA LEU A 101 6.54 -9.22 -9.13
C LEU A 101 7.56 -8.66 -8.14
N PHE A 102 8.67 -8.11 -8.63
CA PHE A 102 9.73 -7.57 -7.80
C PHE A 102 9.24 -6.35 -7.00
N THR A 103 8.59 -5.39 -7.66
CA THR A 103 8.05 -4.20 -6.99
C THR A 103 6.92 -4.54 -6.01
N GLY A 104 6.02 -5.48 -6.38
CA GLY A 104 5.03 -6.01 -5.45
C GLY A 104 5.63 -6.77 -4.26
N LEU A 105 6.74 -7.49 -4.46
CA LEU A 105 7.46 -8.16 -3.38
C LEU A 105 8.11 -7.14 -2.44
N LEU A 106 8.77 -6.11 -2.96
CA LEU A 106 9.34 -5.04 -2.15
C LEU A 106 8.26 -4.40 -1.28
N HIS A 107 7.09 -4.12 -1.85
CA HIS A 107 5.97 -3.58 -1.09
C HIS A 107 5.55 -4.50 0.06
N GLY A 108 5.33 -5.79 -0.23
CA GLY A 108 4.90 -6.77 0.77
C GLY A 108 5.94 -7.03 1.87
N VAL A 109 7.21 -7.15 1.50
CA VAL A 109 8.33 -7.28 2.46
C VAL A 109 8.45 -6.02 3.29
N GLY A 110 8.37 -4.84 2.68
CA GLY A 110 8.39 -3.56 3.37
C GLY A 110 7.30 -3.45 4.43
N GLY A 111 6.05 -3.82 4.08
CA GLY A 111 4.92 -3.87 5.02
C GLY A 111 5.16 -4.80 6.21
N SER A 112 5.83 -5.94 5.98
CA SER A 112 6.20 -6.88 7.04
C SER A 112 7.32 -6.32 7.93
N VAL A 113 8.30 -5.64 7.34
CA VAL A 113 9.41 -5.04 8.07
C VAL A 113 8.91 -3.91 8.97
N ILE A 114 8.08 -2.99 8.48
CA ILE A 114 7.55 -1.90 9.32
C ILE A 114 6.61 -2.39 10.44
N ALA A 115 5.96 -3.54 10.26
CA ALA A 115 5.14 -4.17 11.30
C ALA A 115 5.98 -4.74 12.46
N LEU A 116 7.21 -5.19 12.16
CA LEU A 116 8.10 -5.86 13.11
C LEU A 116 9.13 -4.91 13.72
N PHE A 117 9.59 -3.92 12.95
CA PHE A 117 10.60 -2.94 13.35
C PHE A 117 9.96 -1.56 13.35
N HIS A 118 9.88 -0.94 14.54
CA HIS A 118 9.18 0.32 14.76
C HIS A 118 10.11 1.53 14.59
N SER A 119 9.52 2.70 14.31
CA SER A 119 10.28 3.95 14.13
C SER A 119 10.77 4.53 15.45
N GLY A 120 11.75 5.44 15.39
CA GLY A 120 12.17 6.24 16.54
C GLY A 120 13.17 5.57 17.49
N SER A 121 13.92 4.56 17.03
CA SER A 121 14.92 3.84 17.84
C SER A 121 16.12 4.68 18.28
N GLY A 122 16.37 5.84 17.65
CA GLY A 122 17.52 6.69 17.93
C GLY A 122 18.86 6.14 17.41
N GLU A 123 18.81 5.04 16.65
CA GLU A 123 19.98 4.47 15.99
C GLU A 123 20.49 5.40 14.88
N ALA A 124 21.82 5.49 14.73
CA ALA A 124 22.43 6.26 13.65
C ALA A 124 22.42 5.47 12.33
N GLY A 125 22.08 6.15 11.24
CA GLY A 125 22.05 5.56 9.89
C GLY A 125 20.68 5.02 9.50
N LEU A 126 20.62 4.23 8.41
CA LEU A 126 19.37 3.68 7.89
C LEU A 126 18.89 2.54 8.80
N THR A 127 17.82 2.78 9.54
CA THR A 127 17.18 1.77 10.40
C THR A 127 16.45 0.73 9.57
N LEU A 128 16.18 -0.45 10.16
CA LEU A 128 15.32 -1.45 9.52
C LEU A 128 13.91 -0.91 9.26
N HIS A 129 13.38 -0.06 10.14
CA HIS A 129 12.10 0.59 9.93
C HIS A 129 12.11 1.46 8.67
N GLU A 130 13.10 2.34 8.52
CA GLU A 130 13.21 3.22 7.35
C GLU A 130 13.44 2.44 6.06
N ALA A 131 14.28 1.40 6.10
CA ALA A 131 14.45 0.49 4.97
C ALA A 131 13.11 -0.18 4.60
N GLY A 132 12.35 -0.63 5.61
CA GLY A 132 11.01 -1.17 5.44
C GLY A 132 10.03 -0.18 4.82
N ALA A 133 10.01 1.06 5.31
CA ALA A 133 9.15 2.12 4.81
C ALA A 133 9.48 2.48 3.35
N VAL A 134 10.77 2.57 3.01
CA VAL A 134 11.24 2.78 1.62
C VAL A 134 10.81 1.63 0.72
N MET A 135 10.95 0.39 1.17
CA MET A 135 10.49 -0.78 0.40
C MET A 135 8.97 -0.80 0.23
N ALA A 136 8.21 -0.51 1.29
CA ALA A 136 6.76 -0.48 1.27
C ALA A 136 6.24 0.60 0.31
N ILE A 137 6.62 1.85 0.55
CA ILE A 137 6.11 3.01 -0.19
C ILE A 137 6.68 3.02 -1.61
N GLY A 138 8.00 2.85 -1.74
CA GLY A 138 8.67 2.83 -3.03
C GLY A 138 8.24 1.64 -3.89
N GLY A 139 8.24 0.43 -3.32
CA GLY A 139 7.82 -0.78 -4.02
C GLY A 139 6.37 -0.70 -4.51
N GLY A 140 5.45 -0.21 -3.67
CA GLY A 140 4.04 -0.08 -4.03
C GLY A 140 3.83 0.92 -5.17
N ASN A 141 4.37 2.13 -5.05
CA ASN A 141 4.25 3.15 -6.09
C ASN A 141 4.94 2.75 -7.40
N LEU A 142 6.11 2.09 -7.33
CA LEU A 142 6.77 1.55 -8.53
C LEU A 142 5.99 0.40 -9.17
N CYS A 143 5.25 -0.39 -8.39
CA CYS A 143 4.35 -1.41 -8.91
C CYS A 143 3.21 -0.77 -9.73
N LEU A 144 2.60 0.30 -9.22
CA LEU A 144 1.57 1.09 -9.93
C LEU A 144 2.11 1.66 -11.25
N ILE A 145 3.29 2.28 -11.23
CA ILE A 145 3.96 2.81 -12.43
C ILE A 145 4.25 1.67 -13.42
N THR A 146 4.74 0.52 -12.93
CA THR A 146 5.01 -0.66 -13.75
C THR A 146 3.74 -1.15 -14.45
N VAL A 147 2.63 -1.29 -13.72
CA VAL A 147 1.34 -1.68 -14.31
C VAL A 147 0.87 -0.66 -15.33
N GLY A 148 0.90 0.62 -14.98
CA GLY A 148 0.52 1.70 -15.88
C GLY A 148 1.33 1.68 -17.18
N TRP A 149 2.65 1.57 -17.07
CA TRP A 149 3.55 1.46 -18.22
C TRP A 149 3.24 0.25 -19.08
N LEU A 150 3.10 -0.95 -18.48
CA LEU A 150 2.88 -2.20 -19.23
C LEU A 150 1.52 -2.26 -19.93
N LEU A 151 0.52 -1.53 -19.42
CA LEU A 151 -0.83 -1.50 -19.99
C LEU A 151 -1.05 -0.36 -21.00
N ARG A 152 -0.11 0.59 -21.14
CA ARG A 152 -0.30 1.83 -21.94
C ARG A 152 -0.62 1.61 -23.42
N GLN A 153 -0.16 0.50 -23.99
CA GLN A 153 -0.38 0.14 -25.40
C GLN A 153 -1.50 -0.91 -25.58
N ARG A 154 -2.17 -1.34 -24.51
CA ARG A 154 -3.24 -2.35 -24.61
C ARG A 154 -4.57 -1.67 -24.96
N PRO A 155 -5.23 -2.05 -26.07
CA PRO A 155 -6.53 -1.51 -26.43
C PRO A 155 -7.54 -1.65 -25.28
N GLY A 156 -8.30 -0.59 -25.01
CA GLY A 156 -9.31 -0.55 -23.95
C GLY A 156 -8.78 -0.34 -22.52
N LEU A 157 -7.46 -0.22 -22.31
CA LEU A 157 -6.86 -0.03 -20.98
C LEU A 157 -6.12 1.30 -20.81
N ARG A 158 -6.27 2.24 -21.74
CA ARG A 158 -5.56 3.53 -21.73
C ARG A 158 -5.85 4.34 -20.47
N ASP A 159 -7.12 4.49 -20.11
CA ASP A 159 -7.51 5.31 -18.95
C ASP A 159 -7.01 4.70 -17.63
N PHE A 160 -7.12 3.38 -17.50
CA PHE A 160 -6.58 2.65 -16.35
C PHE A 160 -5.04 2.72 -16.28
N SER A 161 -4.37 2.70 -17.44
CA SER A 161 -2.92 2.90 -17.53
C SER A 161 -2.50 4.29 -17.05
N LEU A 162 -3.16 5.34 -17.52
CA LEU A 162 -2.90 6.72 -17.10
C LEU A 162 -3.20 6.92 -15.61
N PHE A 163 -4.31 6.37 -15.13
CA PHE A 163 -4.65 6.36 -13.70
C PHE A 163 -3.55 5.71 -12.84
N SER A 164 -3.05 4.55 -13.27
CA SER A 164 -1.99 3.82 -12.55
C SER A 164 -0.67 4.59 -12.54
N LEU A 165 -0.28 5.17 -13.69
CA LEU A 165 0.90 6.03 -13.80
C LEU A 165 0.79 7.24 -12.88
N PHE A 166 -0.35 7.94 -12.92
CA PHE A 166 -0.58 9.13 -12.09
C PHE A 166 -0.49 8.80 -10.60
N MET A 167 -1.22 7.77 -10.13
CA MET A 167 -1.23 7.39 -8.71
C MET A 167 0.17 7.00 -8.22
N GLY A 168 0.89 6.17 -8.98
CA GLY A 168 2.24 5.75 -8.60
C GLY A 168 3.26 6.89 -8.66
N SER A 169 3.23 7.73 -9.69
CA SER A 169 4.14 8.88 -9.80
C SER A 169 3.86 9.93 -8.72
N PHE A 170 2.59 10.22 -8.42
CA PHE A 170 2.22 11.14 -7.36
C PHE A 170 2.68 10.64 -5.99
N GLY A 171 2.43 9.37 -5.66
CA GLY A 171 2.85 8.81 -4.38
C GLY A 171 4.37 8.72 -4.24
N LEU A 172 5.08 8.36 -5.32
CA LEU A 172 6.55 8.33 -5.32
C LEU A 172 7.15 9.73 -5.17
N LEU A 173 6.56 10.74 -5.83
CA LEU A 173 6.97 12.13 -5.63
C LEU A 173 6.77 12.53 -4.17
N CYS A 174 5.62 12.24 -3.57
CA CYS A 174 5.36 12.53 -2.16
C CYS A 174 6.40 11.88 -1.24
N MET A 175 6.74 10.62 -1.49
CA MET A 175 7.79 9.90 -0.75
C MET A 175 9.15 10.62 -0.82
N VAL A 176 9.57 11.02 -2.02
CA VAL A 176 10.85 11.72 -2.22
C VAL A 176 10.88 13.09 -1.54
N LEU A 177 9.71 13.72 -1.35
CA LEU A 177 9.59 15.01 -0.68
C LEU A 177 9.57 14.92 0.86
N ILE A 178 9.34 13.73 1.44
CA ILE A 178 9.31 13.53 2.91
C ILE A 178 10.56 14.12 3.60
N PRO A 179 11.80 13.80 3.17
CA PRO A 179 13.00 14.26 3.87
C PRO A 179 13.23 15.77 3.77
N LEU A 180 12.52 16.48 2.87
CA LEU A 180 12.68 17.92 2.70
C LEU A 180 11.95 18.72 3.78
N GLY A 181 11.04 18.11 4.55
CA GLY A 181 10.32 18.78 5.64
C GLY A 181 9.41 19.93 5.20
N LEU A 182 9.03 19.98 3.92
CA LEU A 182 8.26 21.10 3.34
C LEU A 182 6.77 21.06 3.69
N LEU A 183 6.25 19.90 4.08
CA LEU A 183 4.85 19.65 4.37
C LEU A 183 4.72 18.90 5.69
N PRO A 184 3.55 18.99 6.37
CA PRO A 184 3.28 18.20 7.56
C PRO A 184 3.57 16.72 7.31
N THR A 185 4.39 16.11 8.16
CA THR A 185 4.96 14.76 8.01
C THR A 185 3.89 13.69 7.81
N GLY A 186 2.86 13.69 8.65
CA GLY A 186 1.74 12.76 8.55
C GLY A 186 0.91 12.91 7.28
N LEU A 187 0.81 14.14 6.75
CA LEU A 187 0.11 14.42 5.48
C LEU A 187 0.90 13.89 4.29
N ILE A 188 2.20 14.22 4.21
CA ILE A 188 3.03 13.86 3.05
C ILE A 188 3.30 12.35 3.00
N GLU A 189 3.45 11.69 4.16
CA GLU A 189 3.53 10.23 4.23
C GLU A 189 2.24 9.58 3.71
N ARG A 190 1.06 10.04 4.16
CA ARG A 190 -0.22 9.54 3.63
C ARG A 190 -0.38 9.81 2.15
N ALA A 191 0.05 10.96 1.66
CA ALA A 191 0.04 11.27 0.23
C ALA A 191 0.95 10.32 -0.57
N SER A 192 1.95 9.70 0.06
CA SER A 192 2.78 8.64 -0.54
C SER A 192 2.18 7.24 -0.46
N VAL A 193 1.37 6.94 0.56
CA VAL A 193 0.80 5.62 0.85
C VAL A 193 -0.60 5.44 0.24
N TYR A 194 -1.51 6.40 0.46
CA TYR A 194 -2.90 6.30 0.05
C TYR A 194 -3.12 6.12 -1.46
N PRO A 195 -2.27 6.62 -2.38
CA PRO A 195 -2.38 6.28 -3.79
C PRO A 195 -2.27 4.76 -4.05
N ILE A 196 -1.38 4.06 -3.33
CA ILE A 196 -1.23 2.60 -3.42
C ILE A 196 -2.52 1.92 -2.95
N THR A 197 -2.96 2.26 -1.74
CA THR A 197 -4.15 1.68 -1.10
C THR A 197 -5.41 1.92 -1.94
N PHE A 198 -5.59 3.14 -2.43
CA PHE A 198 -6.72 3.50 -3.27
C PHE A 198 -6.68 2.76 -4.61
N TRP A 199 -5.53 2.75 -5.29
CA TRP A 199 -5.35 2.04 -6.54
C TRP A 199 -5.63 0.54 -6.39
N GLN A 200 -5.15 -0.06 -5.31
CA GLN A 200 -5.38 -1.46 -4.97
C GLN A 200 -6.87 -1.76 -4.81
N ILE A 201 -7.59 -1.00 -3.98
CA ILE A 201 -9.03 -1.20 -3.77
C ILE A 201 -9.79 -1.01 -5.09
N PHE A 202 -9.48 0.06 -5.82
CA PHE A 202 -10.10 0.36 -7.10
C PHE A 202 -9.89 -0.76 -8.12
N THR A 203 -8.66 -1.25 -8.26
CA THR A 203 -8.30 -2.36 -9.16
C THR A 203 -9.02 -3.65 -8.77
N GLY A 204 -9.09 -3.97 -7.48
CA GLY A 204 -9.85 -5.11 -6.97
C GLY A 204 -11.34 -5.02 -7.33
N CYS A 205 -11.97 -3.87 -7.07
CA CYS A 205 -13.37 -3.62 -7.43
C CYS A 205 -13.63 -3.73 -8.93
N LEU A 206 -12.75 -3.19 -9.79
CA LEU A 206 -12.88 -3.31 -11.25
C LEU A 206 -12.82 -4.77 -11.71
N LEU A 207 -11.87 -5.56 -11.18
CA LEU A 207 -11.73 -6.98 -11.52
C LEU A 207 -12.95 -7.80 -11.08
N LEU A 208 -13.53 -7.52 -9.91
CA LEU A 208 -14.77 -8.15 -9.44
C LEU A 208 -15.96 -7.81 -10.34
N ARG A 209 -16.13 -6.52 -10.70
CA ARG A 209 -17.19 -6.08 -11.61
C ARG A 209 -17.10 -6.75 -12.98
N ALA A 210 -15.91 -6.85 -13.55
CA ALA A 210 -15.68 -7.52 -14.83
C ALA A 210 -15.96 -9.04 -14.77
N SER A 211 -15.85 -9.66 -13.59
CA SER A 211 -16.21 -11.06 -13.38
C SER A 211 -17.72 -11.25 -13.35
N ILE A 212 -18.45 -10.33 -12.69
CA ILE A 212 -19.92 -10.35 -12.59
C ILE A 212 -20.56 -10.08 -13.96
N SER A 213 -20.08 -9.10 -14.72
CA SER A 213 -20.64 -8.77 -16.04
C SER A 213 -20.59 -9.96 -17.00
N LYS A 214 -19.49 -10.72 -17.01
CA LYS A 214 -19.34 -11.97 -17.77
C LYS A 214 -20.31 -13.07 -17.36
N ILE A 215 -20.69 -13.15 -16.09
CA ILE A 215 -21.69 -14.11 -15.61
C ILE A 215 -23.09 -13.67 -16.04
N SER A 216 -23.37 -12.37 -16.02
CA SER A 216 -24.69 -11.81 -16.37
C SER A 216 -24.98 -11.71 -17.88
N GLY A 217 -24.03 -12.06 -18.77
CA GLY A 217 -24.19 -11.96 -20.22
C GLY A 217 -24.22 -10.54 -20.79
N SER A 218 -24.10 -9.51 -19.95
CA SER A 218 -24.08 -8.10 -20.38
C SER A 218 -22.66 -7.68 -20.76
N THR A 219 -22.32 -7.78 -22.05
CA THR A 219 -21.05 -7.26 -22.58
C THR A 219 -21.22 -5.80 -22.98
N ARG A 220 -20.74 -4.87 -22.15
CA ARG A 220 -20.29 -3.54 -22.59
C ARG A 220 -19.05 -3.14 -21.79
N LEU A 221 -17.91 -3.10 -22.48
CA LEU A 221 -16.76 -2.24 -22.22
C LEU A 221 -16.33 -1.68 -23.57
#